data_AF-A0A5C6AZY4-F1
#
_entry.id   AF-A0A5C6AZY4-F1
#
_cell.length_a   1.000
_cell.length_b   1.000
_cell.length_c   1.000
_cell.angle_alpha   90.00
_cell.angle_beta   90.00
_cell.angle_gamma   90.00
#
_symmetry.space_group_name_H-M   'P 1'
#
loop_
_entity.id
_entity.type
_entity.pdbx_description
1 polymer ?
#
loop_
_entity_poly.entity_id
_entity_poly.type
_entity_poly.pdbx_seq_one_letter_code
_entity_poly.pdbx_strand_id
1 'polypeptide(L)'
;MLKRIRSIIRACLILGAFILMPRAMPALLMAQDTSPASSRSVKSWIADSQMSSSQEENLELVLQAPSPFAWDHQTTILDIHRDLSTVVQAVIDQRSFDEIGVDCNRATRPELASSMLAKRTRETRVITSNSDPFGSPVVDDEPAGNESAGNESASDTPWWKSIPVKPRASSDVTSNSISLLSHLDSFLAPVDATITIRSGQITITTIESAEMNGYLRVYDVTSLVEKLNAATKTPVLTLDGFVPNDSNGWQLTESLQQMVESDCWVNMGGASDCRMHCLGTRRYLVVRTRLITHCQVQAYLDSLAR
;
A
#
# COMPACT_ATOMS: atom_id res chain seq x y z
N MET A 1 19.16 8.55 29.69
CA MET A 1 17.96 9.25 29.14
C MET A 1 18.29 10.18 27.96
N LEU A 2 19.27 11.08 28.06
CA LEU A 2 19.60 12.04 26.98
C LEU A 2 20.01 11.42 25.62
N LYS A 3 20.56 10.19 25.59
CA LYS A 3 20.89 9.50 24.33
C LYS A 3 19.64 9.05 23.53
N ARG A 4 18.52 8.74 24.19
CA ARG A 4 17.26 8.36 23.52
C ARG A 4 16.54 9.56 22.90
N ILE A 5 16.59 10.72 23.55
CA ILE A 5 15.98 11.96 23.03
C ILE A 5 16.71 12.45 21.76
N ARG A 6 18.04 12.29 21.69
CA ARG A 6 18.80 12.62 20.47
C ARG A 6 18.51 11.68 19.28
N SER A 7 18.09 10.44 19.53
CA SER A 7 17.71 9.50 18.47
C SER A 7 16.34 9.85 17.86
N ILE A 8 15.38 10.26 18.71
CA ILE A 8 14.04 10.67 18.26
C ILE A 8 14.11 11.99 17.48
N ILE A 9 14.90 12.96 17.95
CA ILE A 9 15.07 14.23 17.23
C ILE A 9 15.80 14.04 15.89
N ARG A 10 16.75 13.09 15.78
CA ARG A 10 17.37 12.75 14.49
C ARG A 10 16.41 12.03 13.54
N ALA A 11 15.52 11.18 14.04
CA ALA A 11 14.48 10.55 13.22
C ALA A 11 13.47 11.58 12.69
N CYS A 12 13.04 12.54 13.51
CA CYS A 12 12.14 13.63 13.07
C CYS A 12 12.80 14.60 12.08
N LEU A 13 14.11 14.87 12.22
CA LEU A 13 14.84 15.72 11.26
C LEU A 13 15.10 15.05 9.91
N ILE A 14 15.20 13.71 9.87
CA ILE A 14 15.32 12.97 8.59
C ILE A 14 13.97 12.93 7.86
N LEU A 15 12.84 12.88 8.58
CA LEU A 15 11.50 13.03 8.00
C LEU A 15 11.20 14.46 7.51
N GLY A 16 11.72 15.49 8.18
CA GLY A 16 11.61 16.89 7.74
C GLY A 16 12.51 17.26 6.54
N ALA A 17 13.63 16.57 6.34
CA ALA A 17 14.58 16.86 5.27
C ALA A 17 14.18 16.28 3.90
N PHE A 18 13.18 15.39 3.83
CA PHE A 18 12.64 14.90 2.55
C PHE A 18 11.71 15.91 1.85
N ILE A 19 11.38 17.04 2.49
CA ILE A 19 10.47 18.08 1.94
C ILE A 19 11.21 19.11 1.06
N LEU A 20 12.55 19.06 0.97
CA LEU A 20 13.35 20.07 0.25
C LEU A 20 14.41 19.48 -0.70
N MET A 21 14.10 18.37 -1.37
CA MET A 21 14.84 17.98 -2.58
C MET A 21 14.05 18.35 -3.84
N PRO A 22 14.50 19.36 -4.63
CA PRO A 22 14.04 19.53 -6.00
C PRO A 22 14.73 18.46 -6.86
N ARG A 23 14.33 17.20 -6.66
CA ARG A 23 14.82 16.09 -7.47
C ARG A 23 13.82 15.87 -8.58
N ALA A 24 14.30 16.09 -9.81
CA ALA A 24 13.58 16.03 -11.06
C ALA A 24 12.40 15.04 -11.04
N MET A 25 11.21 15.53 -11.41
CA MET A 25 10.08 14.71 -11.85
C MET A 25 10.12 14.59 -13.39
N PRO A 26 10.93 13.70 -13.99
CA PRO A 26 10.93 13.53 -15.44
C PRO A 26 9.74 12.69 -15.96
N ALA A 27 8.89 12.12 -15.10
CA ALA A 27 7.84 11.18 -15.54
C ALA A 27 6.42 11.80 -15.70
N LEU A 28 6.17 13.01 -15.19
CA LEU A 28 4.79 13.53 -15.06
C LEU A 28 4.30 14.32 -16.30
N LEU A 29 5.15 14.52 -17.31
CA LEU A 29 4.90 15.48 -18.40
C LEU A 29 4.38 14.85 -19.70
N MET A 30 4.12 13.53 -19.78
CA MET A 30 3.85 12.86 -21.07
C MET A 30 2.50 12.12 -21.19
N ALA A 31 1.65 12.05 -20.16
CA ALA A 31 0.33 11.39 -20.28
C ALA A 31 -0.79 12.43 -20.50
N GLN A 32 -0.87 13.00 -21.71
CA GLN A 32 -2.04 13.76 -22.16
C GLN A 32 -2.94 12.87 -23.02
N ASP A 33 -3.70 11.98 -22.39
CA ASP A 33 -4.73 11.20 -23.10
C ASP A 33 -5.99 12.04 -23.31
N THR A 34 -6.18 12.47 -24.56
CA THR A 34 -7.42 13.01 -25.10
C THR A 34 -8.42 11.88 -25.39
N SER A 35 -8.96 11.25 -24.35
CA SER A 35 -10.01 10.23 -24.49
C SER A 35 -11.41 10.86 -24.36
N PRO A 36 -12.37 10.52 -25.25
CA PRO A 36 -13.70 11.13 -25.27
C PRO A 36 -14.59 10.68 -24.10
N ALA A 37 -14.86 11.62 -23.18
CA ALA A 37 -16.05 11.83 -22.34
C ALA A 37 -17.03 10.66 -22.01
N SER A 38 -16.54 9.46 -21.73
CA SER A 38 -17.36 8.32 -21.30
C SER A 38 -16.83 7.77 -19.97
N SER A 39 -17.64 7.91 -18.92
CA SER A 39 -17.36 7.70 -17.49
C SER A 39 -16.43 8.76 -16.85
N ARG A 40 -17.00 9.62 -16.00
CA ARG A 40 -16.28 10.66 -15.24
C ARG A 40 -15.60 10.04 -14.01
N SER A 41 -14.75 9.05 -14.20
CA SER A 41 -13.86 8.63 -13.11
C SER A 41 -12.74 9.64 -12.96
N VAL A 42 -12.37 9.95 -11.72
CA VAL A 42 -11.22 10.80 -11.39
C VAL A 42 -9.97 10.04 -11.77
N LYS A 43 -9.21 10.58 -12.74
CA LYS A 43 -7.95 9.98 -13.17
C LYS A 43 -6.98 9.98 -12.00
N SER A 44 -6.39 8.83 -11.72
CA SER A 44 -5.34 8.69 -10.72
C SER A 44 -4.17 7.88 -11.25
N TRP A 45 -3.01 8.08 -10.65
CA TRP A 45 -1.75 7.44 -11.06
C TRP A 45 -0.88 7.22 -9.83
N ILE A 46 -0.28 6.03 -9.75
CA ILE A 46 0.66 5.73 -8.68
C ILE A 46 2.00 6.42 -8.98
N ALA A 47 2.53 7.14 -7.99
CA ALA A 47 3.83 7.80 -8.08
C ALA A 47 4.96 6.84 -7.70
N ASP A 48 4.97 5.64 -8.30
CA ASP A 48 6.05 4.67 -8.17
C ASP A 48 6.88 4.67 -9.46
N SER A 49 8.13 5.13 -9.36
CA SER A 49 9.06 5.19 -10.50
C SER A 49 9.40 3.84 -11.12
N GLN A 50 9.15 2.74 -10.41
CA GLN A 50 9.44 1.38 -10.86
C GLN A 50 8.21 0.64 -11.38
N MET A 51 7.03 1.25 -11.33
CA MET A 51 5.79 0.62 -11.79
C MET A 51 5.28 1.28 -13.07
N SER A 52 5.05 0.46 -14.09
CA SER A 52 4.40 0.92 -15.33
C SER A 52 2.88 0.94 -15.17
N SER A 53 2.20 1.83 -15.92
CA SER A 53 0.73 1.92 -15.92
C SER A 53 0.05 0.60 -16.32
N SER A 54 0.66 -0.18 -17.22
CA SER A 54 0.14 -1.50 -17.59
C SER A 54 0.23 -2.54 -16.47
N GLN A 55 1.27 -2.45 -15.62
CA GLN A 55 1.37 -3.31 -14.44
C GLN A 55 0.34 -2.92 -13.38
N GLU A 56 0.13 -1.62 -13.18
CA GLU A 56 -0.91 -1.09 -12.29
C GLU A 56 -2.29 -1.58 -12.71
N GLU A 57 -2.66 -1.40 -13.99
CA GLU A 57 -3.95 -1.82 -14.52
C GLU A 57 -4.15 -3.34 -14.39
N ASN A 58 -3.13 -4.14 -14.69
CA ASN A 58 -3.23 -5.59 -14.55
C ASN A 58 -3.39 -6.03 -13.08
N LEU A 59 -2.61 -5.44 -12.16
CA LEU A 59 -2.76 -5.72 -10.73
C LEU A 59 -4.13 -5.32 -10.21
N GLU A 60 -4.64 -4.16 -10.61
CA GLU A 60 -5.97 -3.70 -10.23
C GLU A 60 -7.07 -4.65 -10.74
N LEU A 61 -6.98 -5.09 -12.00
CA LEU A 61 -7.89 -6.08 -12.58
C LEU A 61 -7.85 -7.41 -11.81
N VAL A 62 -6.67 -7.90 -11.45
CA VAL A 62 -6.52 -9.14 -10.66
C VAL A 62 -7.11 -8.97 -9.25
N LEU A 63 -6.83 -7.85 -8.59
CA LEU A 63 -7.29 -7.60 -7.23
C LEU A 63 -8.81 -7.37 -7.15
N GLN A 64 -9.41 -6.81 -8.19
CA GLN A 64 -10.86 -6.64 -8.31
C GLN A 64 -11.58 -7.93 -8.73
N ALA A 65 -10.89 -8.86 -9.39
CA ALA A 65 -11.47 -10.14 -9.78
C ALA A 65 -11.93 -10.96 -8.56
N PRO A 66 -12.95 -11.82 -8.73
CA PRO A 66 -13.32 -12.82 -7.74
C PRO A 66 -12.10 -13.61 -7.25
N SER A 67 -11.99 -13.81 -5.94
CA SER A 67 -10.90 -14.63 -5.39
C SER A 67 -10.97 -16.06 -5.96
N PRO A 68 -9.90 -16.57 -6.60
CA PRO A 68 -9.87 -17.95 -7.10
C PRO A 68 -9.49 -18.95 -6.01
N PHE A 69 -9.18 -18.49 -4.80
CA PHE A 69 -8.63 -19.30 -3.72
C PHE A 69 -9.68 -19.55 -2.64
N ALA A 70 -9.72 -20.78 -2.14
CA ALA A 70 -10.58 -21.20 -1.04
C ALA A 70 -9.78 -21.21 0.27
N TRP A 71 -9.30 -20.04 0.69
CA TRP A 71 -8.59 -19.92 1.97
C TRP A 71 -9.52 -20.18 3.14
N ASP A 72 -9.03 -20.94 4.11
CA ASP A 72 -9.73 -21.31 5.32
C ASP A 72 -8.98 -20.83 6.57
N HIS A 73 -9.52 -21.06 7.75
CA HIS A 73 -8.89 -20.60 9.01
C HIS A 73 -7.54 -21.25 9.32
N GLN A 74 -7.15 -22.31 8.61
CA GLN A 74 -5.88 -23.00 8.78
C GLN A 74 -4.81 -22.48 7.81
N THR A 75 -5.22 -21.70 6.80
CA THR A 75 -4.32 -21.15 5.78
C THR A 75 -3.31 -20.19 6.42
N THR A 76 -2.03 -20.40 6.14
CA THR A 76 -0.91 -19.60 6.67
C THR A 76 -0.58 -18.43 5.74
N ILE A 77 0.21 -17.45 6.22
CA ILE A 77 0.68 -16.34 5.35
C ILE A 77 1.51 -16.90 4.19
N LEU A 78 2.27 -17.97 4.42
CA LEU A 78 3.05 -18.64 3.37
C LEU A 78 2.18 -19.33 2.32
N ASP A 79 1.06 -19.94 2.74
CA ASP A 79 0.10 -20.52 1.79
C ASP A 79 -0.53 -19.42 0.93
N ILE A 80 -0.95 -18.30 1.52
CA ILE A 80 -1.47 -17.14 0.78
C ILE A 80 -0.42 -16.65 -0.22
N HIS A 81 0.83 -16.49 0.21
CA HIS A 81 1.91 -16.04 -0.67
C HIS A 81 2.15 -17.01 -1.82
N ARG A 82 2.19 -18.32 -1.55
CA ARG A 82 2.33 -19.36 -2.58
C ARG A 82 1.20 -19.29 -3.60
N ASP A 83 -0.03 -19.16 -3.12
CA ASP A 83 -1.22 -19.09 -3.95
C ASP A 83 -1.26 -17.79 -4.78
N LEU A 84 -1.01 -16.64 -4.15
CA LEU A 84 -0.91 -15.35 -4.84
C LEU A 84 0.18 -15.35 -5.92
N SER A 85 1.32 -15.98 -5.64
CA SER A 85 2.44 -16.10 -6.58
C SER A 85 2.06 -16.83 -7.88
N THR A 86 0.94 -17.57 -7.89
CA THR A 86 0.42 -18.22 -9.11
C THR A 86 -0.30 -17.24 -10.05
N VAL A 87 -0.73 -16.07 -9.56
CA VAL A 87 -1.50 -15.09 -10.33
C VAL A 87 -0.70 -13.80 -10.53
N VAL A 88 0.02 -13.35 -9.50
CA VAL A 88 0.78 -12.10 -9.48
C VAL A 88 2.08 -12.29 -8.75
N GLN A 89 3.09 -11.48 -9.07
CA GLN A 89 4.33 -11.52 -8.32
C GLN A 89 4.09 -11.05 -6.88
N ALA A 90 4.21 -11.96 -5.92
CA ALA A 90 4.02 -11.70 -4.51
C ALA A 90 5.35 -11.85 -3.74
N VAL A 91 5.50 -11.08 -2.66
CA VAL A 91 6.66 -11.10 -1.76
C VAL A 91 6.15 -10.98 -0.32
N ILE A 92 6.83 -11.64 0.63
CA ILE A 92 6.60 -11.44 2.06
C ILE A 92 7.72 -10.55 2.61
N ASP A 93 7.35 -9.49 3.32
CA ASP A 93 8.29 -8.68 4.08
C ASP A 93 8.63 -9.35 5.42
N GLN A 94 9.46 -10.39 5.35
CA GLN A 94 9.81 -11.24 6.51
C GLN A 94 10.35 -10.41 7.67
N ARG A 95 11.13 -9.36 7.38
CA ARG A 95 11.73 -8.51 8.40
C ARG A 95 10.67 -7.83 9.27
N SER A 96 9.62 -7.28 8.66
CA SER A 96 8.56 -6.62 9.43
C SER A 96 7.80 -7.61 10.32
N PHE A 97 7.57 -8.84 9.84
CA PHE A 97 6.97 -9.91 10.65
C PHE A 97 7.87 -10.36 11.81
N ASP A 98 9.18 -10.49 11.56
CA ASP A 98 10.17 -10.83 12.58
C ASP A 98 10.23 -9.75 13.69
N GLU A 99 10.13 -8.47 13.32
CA GLU A 99 10.14 -7.34 14.26
C GLU A 99 8.93 -7.36 15.23
N ILE A 100 7.76 -7.83 14.78
CA ILE A 100 6.56 -7.99 15.63
C ILE A 100 6.46 -9.38 16.27
N GLY A 101 7.34 -10.32 15.90
CA GLY A 101 7.36 -11.69 16.41
C GLY A 101 6.21 -12.56 15.88
N VAL A 102 5.73 -12.30 14.67
CA VAL A 102 4.69 -13.09 14.00
C VAL A 102 5.34 -14.11 13.07
N ASP A 103 5.06 -15.40 13.30
CA ASP A 103 5.53 -16.49 12.44
C ASP A 103 4.61 -16.64 11.22
N CYS A 104 5.18 -16.52 10.02
CA CYS A 104 4.45 -16.65 8.75
C CYS A 104 3.93 -18.07 8.49
N ASN A 105 4.46 -19.09 9.18
CA ASN A 105 3.96 -20.48 9.15
C ASN A 105 2.76 -20.70 10.05
N ARG A 106 2.39 -19.72 10.88
CA ARG A 106 1.26 -19.85 11.79
C ARG A 106 -0.04 -19.54 11.05
N ALA A 107 -1.09 -20.33 11.32
CA ALA A 107 -2.43 -20.06 10.82
C ALA A 107 -2.88 -18.64 11.22
N THR A 108 -3.43 -17.89 10.26
CA THR A 108 -3.81 -16.48 10.42
C THR A 108 -4.94 -16.26 11.40
N ARG A 109 -5.76 -17.27 11.67
CA ARG A 109 -6.82 -17.20 12.66
C ARG A 109 -6.46 -18.04 13.87
N PRO A 110 -5.72 -17.48 14.85
CA PRO A 110 -5.60 -18.16 16.10
C PRO A 110 -6.96 -18.06 16.78
N GLU A 111 -7.64 -19.20 16.99
CA GLU A 111 -8.68 -19.36 18.03
C GLU A 111 -8.18 -18.98 19.46
N LEU A 112 -7.00 -18.38 19.58
CA LEU A 112 -6.20 -18.18 20.78
C LEU A 112 -5.52 -16.80 20.84
N ALA A 113 -5.93 -15.79 20.04
CA ALA A 113 -5.41 -14.42 20.18
C ALA A 113 -5.59 -13.85 21.61
N SER A 114 -6.59 -14.33 22.35
CA SER A 114 -6.78 -14.02 23.78
C SER A 114 -5.69 -14.60 24.70
N SER A 115 -4.85 -15.53 24.21
CA SER A 115 -3.82 -16.21 25.02
C SER A 115 -2.46 -15.50 24.99
N MET A 116 -2.11 -14.81 23.89
CA MET A 116 -0.77 -14.21 23.76
C MET A 116 -0.65 -12.82 24.39
N LEU A 117 -1.70 -12.00 24.34
CA LEU A 117 -1.73 -10.74 25.10
C LEU A 117 -1.70 -10.96 26.62
N ALA A 118 -2.24 -12.09 27.10
CA ALA A 118 -2.23 -12.44 28.52
C ALA A 118 -0.85 -12.89 29.03
N LYS A 119 0.07 -13.32 28.15
CA LYS A 119 1.40 -13.81 28.55
C LYS A 119 2.49 -12.73 28.52
N ARG A 120 2.34 -11.65 27.75
CA ARG A 120 3.37 -10.59 27.67
C ARG A 120 3.44 -9.68 28.92
N THR A 121 2.46 -9.74 29.82
CA THR A 121 2.44 -8.95 31.07
C THR A 121 3.14 -9.63 32.25
N ARG A 122 3.75 -10.82 32.09
CA ARG A 122 4.30 -11.57 33.24
C ARG A 122 5.78 -11.93 33.21
N GLU A 123 6.51 -11.67 32.14
CA GLU A 123 7.95 -11.97 32.07
C GLU A 123 8.78 -10.68 31.96
N THR A 124 8.76 -9.91 33.03
CA THR A 124 9.86 -8.98 33.36
C THR A 124 10.43 -9.38 34.71
N ARG A 125 10.97 -10.60 34.82
CA ARG A 125 11.80 -10.98 35.96
C ARG A 125 12.90 -11.97 35.54
N VAL A 126 14.12 -11.44 35.61
CA VAL A 126 15.38 -12.13 35.93
C VAL A 126 15.92 -13.10 34.87
N ILE A 127 16.87 -12.61 34.06
CA ILE A 127 17.97 -13.45 33.56
C ILE A 127 19.28 -12.80 34.01
N THR A 128 19.81 -13.30 35.11
CA THR A 128 21.23 -13.28 35.45
C THR A 128 21.76 -14.69 35.28
N SER A 129 22.65 -14.93 34.32
CA SER A 129 23.84 -15.78 34.49
C SER A 129 24.55 -16.05 33.17
N ASN A 130 25.78 -15.55 33.10
CA ASN A 130 27.00 -16.16 32.55
C ASN A 130 26.87 -17.20 31.43
N SER A 131 27.15 -16.77 30.21
CA SER A 131 27.79 -17.61 29.20
C SER A 131 28.85 -16.81 28.42
N ASP A 132 29.94 -17.50 28.15
CA ASP A 132 31.28 -17.04 27.79
C ASP A 132 31.36 -16.42 26.37
N PRO A 133 31.87 -15.18 26.20
CA PRO A 133 31.98 -14.50 24.90
C PRO A 133 33.17 -14.95 24.02
N PHE A 134 33.94 -15.99 24.38
CA PHE A 134 35.15 -16.38 23.63
C PHE A 134 35.16 -17.81 23.02
N GLY A 135 34.01 -18.46 22.90
CA GLY A 135 33.91 -19.75 22.18
C GLY A 135 34.19 -19.60 20.68
N SER A 136 35.31 -20.16 20.21
CA SER A 136 35.71 -20.13 18.80
C SER A 136 34.81 -21.04 17.94
N PRO A 137 34.43 -20.63 16.71
CA PRO A 137 33.68 -21.50 15.81
C PRO A 137 34.57 -22.57 15.20
N VAL A 138 34.09 -23.82 15.24
CA VAL A 138 34.60 -24.97 14.50
C VAL A 138 34.25 -24.78 13.03
N VAL A 139 35.25 -24.91 12.16
CA VAL A 139 35.13 -24.86 10.70
C VAL A 139 35.00 -26.29 10.21
N ASP A 140 33.83 -26.65 9.67
CA ASP A 140 33.64 -27.88 8.92
C ASP A 140 33.52 -27.53 7.42
N ASP A 141 34.51 -27.98 6.65
CA ASP A 141 34.57 -28.01 5.19
C ASP A 141 33.53 -29.01 4.64
N GLU A 142 32.79 -28.64 3.60
CA GLU A 142 32.16 -29.61 2.71
C GLU A 142 32.16 -29.16 1.22
N PRO A 143 32.17 -30.12 0.28
CA PRO A 143 32.81 -29.96 -1.02
C PRO A 143 31.88 -29.53 -2.16
N ALA A 144 32.53 -28.99 -3.20
CA ALA A 144 31.98 -28.62 -4.50
C ALA A 144 31.35 -29.82 -5.24
N GLY A 145 30.16 -29.62 -5.80
CA GLY A 145 29.46 -30.66 -6.55
C GLY A 145 28.41 -30.14 -7.54
N ASN A 146 28.83 -30.13 -8.80
CA ASN A 146 28.06 -30.43 -10.01
C ASN A 146 27.06 -29.40 -10.59
N GLU A 147 27.55 -28.65 -11.56
CA GLU A 147 26.77 -27.91 -12.55
C GLU A 147 26.07 -28.89 -13.51
N SER A 148 24.74 -28.86 -13.57
CA SER A 148 23.95 -29.51 -14.63
C SER A 148 23.20 -28.44 -15.42
N ALA A 149 23.68 -28.21 -16.63
CA ALA A 149 23.11 -27.33 -17.63
C ALA A 149 21.82 -27.95 -18.22
N GLY A 150 20.68 -27.64 -17.62
CA GLY A 150 19.35 -27.87 -18.18
C GLY A 150 18.87 -26.62 -18.92
N ASN A 151 19.02 -26.62 -20.24
CA ASN A 151 18.60 -25.55 -21.13
C ASN A 151 17.09 -25.67 -21.41
N GLU A 152 16.25 -25.18 -20.48
CA GLU A 152 14.83 -24.93 -20.76
C GLU A 152 14.66 -23.44 -21.02
N SER A 153 14.57 -23.06 -22.30
CA SER A 153 14.11 -21.73 -22.72
C SER A 153 12.64 -21.59 -22.36
N ALA A 154 12.36 -21.37 -21.08
CA ALA A 154 11.13 -20.79 -20.61
C ALA A 154 10.96 -19.46 -21.36
N SER A 155 9.90 -19.35 -22.14
CA SER A 155 9.55 -18.11 -22.84
C SER A 155 9.60 -16.96 -21.85
N ASP A 156 10.54 -16.03 -22.05
CA ASP A 156 10.84 -14.89 -21.19
C ASP A 156 9.74 -13.80 -21.28
N THR A 157 8.49 -14.25 -21.33
CA THR A 157 7.32 -13.38 -21.33
C THR A 157 7.18 -12.87 -19.91
N PRO A 158 7.37 -11.56 -19.67
CA PRO A 158 7.26 -11.04 -18.33
C PRO A 158 5.84 -11.32 -17.80
N TRP A 159 5.74 -11.76 -16.55
CA TRP A 159 4.51 -12.28 -15.96
C TRP A 159 3.28 -11.37 -16.13
N TRP A 160 3.49 -10.05 -16.16
CA TRP A 160 2.42 -9.06 -16.35
C TRP A 160 1.87 -8.99 -17.77
N LYS A 161 2.52 -9.61 -18.75
CA LYS A 161 2.01 -9.81 -20.13
C LYS A 161 1.32 -11.16 -20.30
N SER A 162 1.50 -12.08 -19.37
CA SER A 162 0.82 -13.37 -19.37
C SER A 162 -0.66 -13.09 -19.10
N ILE A 163 -1.47 -13.14 -20.16
CA ILE A 163 -2.92 -12.96 -20.07
C ILE A 163 -3.43 -13.93 -18.99
N PRO A 164 -4.18 -13.44 -17.98
CA PRO A 164 -4.59 -14.26 -16.85
C PRO A 164 -5.26 -15.54 -17.35
N VAL A 165 -4.71 -16.67 -16.90
CA VAL A 165 -5.23 -18.00 -17.16
C VAL A 165 -6.71 -17.98 -16.81
N LYS A 166 -7.57 -18.25 -17.81
CA LYS A 166 -9.02 -18.30 -17.64
C LYS A 166 -9.33 -19.12 -16.38
N PRO A 167 -9.91 -18.51 -15.33
CA PRO A 167 -10.08 -19.19 -14.05
C PRO A 167 -10.82 -20.50 -14.31
N ARG A 168 -10.26 -21.59 -13.80
CA ARG A 168 -10.83 -22.94 -13.95
C ARG A 168 -12.19 -22.90 -13.27
N ALA A 169 -13.24 -22.75 -14.07
CA ALA A 169 -14.60 -22.56 -13.59
C ALA A 169 -15.03 -23.79 -12.79
N SER A 170 -14.85 -23.75 -11.48
CA SER A 170 -15.55 -24.62 -10.54
C SER A 170 -17.02 -24.22 -10.59
N SER A 171 -17.81 -25.03 -11.27
CA SER A 171 -19.13 -24.71 -11.83
C SER A 171 -20.30 -24.61 -10.83
N ASP A 172 -20.05 -24.41 -9.54
CA ASP A 172 -21.10 -24.37 -8.53
C ASP A 172 -20.86 -23.28 -7.48
N VAL A 173 -21.08 -22.00 -7.81
CA VAL A 173 -21.30 -20.96 -6.78
C VAL A 173 -22.30 -19.91 -7.28
N THR A 174 -23.54 -20.06 -6.84
CA THR A 174 -24.49 -18.95 -6.67
C THR A 174 -24.09 -18.13 -5.44
N SER A 175 -24.14 -16.79 -5.55
CA SER A 175 -24.04 -15.74 -4.51
C SER A 175 -22.65 -15.16 -4.18
N ASN A 176 -22.52 -13.84 -4.42
CA ASN A 176 -21.52 -12.88 -3.92
C ASN A 176 -20.05 -13.31 -3.98
N SER A 177 -19.45 -13.28 -5.18
CA SER A 177 -18.01 -13.39 -5.34
C SER A 177 -17.30 -12.19 -4.71
N ILE A 178 -16.71 -12.39 -3.54
CA ILE A 178 -15.86 -11.40 -2.87
C ILE A 178 -14.61 -11.18 -3.75
N SER A 179 -14.22 -9.92 -3.95
CA SER A 179 -13.00 -9.59 -4.70
C SER A 179 -11.77 -10.14 -3.98
N LEU A 180 -10.71 -10.46 -4.73
CA LEU A 180 -9.46 -10.95 -4.16
C LEU A 180 -8.90 -9.98 -3.10
N LEU A 181 -8.97 -8.67 -3.36
CA LEU A 181 -8.55 -7.64 -2.41
C LEU A 181 -9.32 -7.70 -1.09
N SER A 182 -10.66 -7.76 -1.15
CA SER A 182 -11.49 -7.85 0.06
C SER A 182 -11.29 -9.17 0.79
N HIS A 183 -11.06 -10.25 0.06
CA HIS A 183 -10.76 -11.55 0.66
C HIS A 183 -9.42 -11.51 1.40
N LEU A 184 -8.36 -10.97 0.77
CA LEU A 184 -7.04 -10.77 1.38
C LEU A 184 -7.12 -9.90 2.64
N ASP A 185 -7.78 -8.75 2.56
CA ASP A 185 -7.92 -7.81 3.67
C ASP A 185 -8.58 -8.48 4.88
N SER A 186 -9.68 -9.21 4.65
CA SER A 186 -10.39 -9.95 5.71
C SER A 186 -9.53 -11.03 6.38
N PHE A 187 -8.59 -11.61 5.63
CA PHE A 187 -7.77 -12.74 6.06
C PHE A 187 -6.48 -12.29 6.77
N LEU A 188 -5.94 -11.14 6.38
CA LEU A 188 -4.72 -10.56 6.94
C LEU A 188 -5.01 -9.68 8.17
N ALA A 189 -6.21 -9.11 8.28
CA ALA A 189 -6.60 -8.27 9.42
C ALA A 189 -6.38 -8.90 10.80
N PRO A 190 -6.65 -10.22 11.05
CA PRO A 190 -6.44 -10.83 12.36
C PRO A 190 -4.97 -10.95 12.82
N VAL A 191 -4.01 -10.80 11.90
CA VAL A 191 -2.57 -10.89 12.17
C VAL A 191 -1.86 -9.55 12.06
N ASP A 192 -2.61 -8.44 12.05
CA ASP A 192 -2.10 -7.08 11.84
C ASP A 192 -1.23 -6.95 10.57
N ALA A 193 -1.58 -7.72 9.53
CA ALA A 193 -0.94 -7.69 8.24
C ALA A 193 -1.80 -6.97 7.20
N THR A 194 -1.17 -6.47 6.16
CA THR A 194 -1.81 -5.84 5.02
C THR A 194 -1.01 -6.09 3.75
N ILE A 195 -1.59 -5.75 2.60
CA ILE A 195 -0.90 -5.81 1.32
C ILE A 195 -0.54 -4.42 0.84
N THR A 196 0.58 -4.37 0.13
CA THR A 196 1.22 -3.14 -0.28
C THR A 196 1.78 -3.38 -1.70
N ILE A 197 1.60 -2.46 -2.66
CA ILE A 197 1.98 -2.68 -4.08
C ILE A 197 3.19 -1.83 -4.49
N ARG A 198 4.38 -2.42 -4.64
CA ARG A 198 5.61 -1.73 -5.06
C ARG A 198 6.24 -2.38 -6.26
N SER A 199 6.72 -1.58 -7.22
CA SER A 199 7.49 -2.06 -8.37
C SER A 199 6.75 -3.14 -9.18
N GLY A 200 5.40 -3.04 -9.21
CA GLY A 200 4.53 -4.03 -9.83
C GLY A 200 4.35 -5.34 -9.03
N GLN A 201 4.77 -5.41 -7.78
CA GLN A 201 4.68 -6.62 -6.94
C GLN A 201 3.78 -6.39 -5.74
N ILE A 202 3.05 -7.41 -5.32
CA ILE A 202 2.28 -7.40 -4.08
C ILE A 202 3.19 -7.83 -2.93
N THR A 203 3.45 -6.94 -1.99
CA THR A 203 4.18 -7.24 -0.77
C THR A 203 3.20 -7.38 0.40
N ILE A 204 3.16 -8.58 1.00
CA ILE A 204 2.48 -8.83 2.27
C ILE A 204 3.41 -8.35 3.39
N THR A 205 2.95 -7.41 4.21
CA THR A 205 3.74 -6.81 5.29
C THR A 205 2.84 -6.45 6.47
N THR A 206 3.40 -5.93 7.56
CA THR A 206 2.63 -5.49 8.72
C THR A 206 2.01 -4.12 8.46
N ILE A 207 0.93 -3.79 9.19
CA ILE A 207 0.27 -2.48 9.09
C ILE A 207 1.25 -1.34 9.40
N GLU A 208 2.11 -1.49 10.40
CA GLU A 208 3.08 -0.45 10.77
C GLU A 208 4.10 -0.22 9.68
N SER A 209 4.62 -1.29 9.06
CA SER A 209 5.56 -1.17 7.95
C SER A 209 4.89 -0.50 6.76
N ALA A 210 3.65 -0.90 6.43
CA ALA A 210 2.87 -0.30 5.36
C ALA A 210 2.63 1.21 5.55
N GLU A 211 2.35 1.63 6.79
CA GLU A 211 2.15 3.04 7.15
C GLU A 211 3.43 3.86 7.03
N MET A 212 4.57 3.32 7.50
CA MET A 212 5.88 3.97 7.32
C MET A 212 6.24 4.11 5.82
N ASN A 213 5.82 3.12 5.04
CA ASN A 213 6.10 2.99 3.62
C ASN A 213 4.96 3.49 2.71
N GLY A 214 4.03 4.29 3.24
CA GLY A 214 2.76 4.63 2.58
C GLY A 214 2.87 4.90 1.07
N TYR A 215 1.90 4.38 0.33
CA TYR A 215 1.78 4.51 -1.12
C TYR A 215 1.49 5.94 -1.49
N LEU A 216 2.19 6.44 -2.51
CA LEU A 216 1.93 7.77 -3.04
C LEU A 216 1.09 7.62 -4.30
N ARG A 217 -0.14 8.14 -4.27
CA ARG A 217 -1.01 8.23 -5.45
C ARG A 217 -1.41 9.67 -5.68
N VAL A 218 -1.48 10.06 -6.94
CA VAL A 218 -1.91 11.40 -7.32
C VAL A 218 -3.20 11.30 -8.11
N TYR A 219 -4.17 12.15 -7.77
CA TYR A 219 -5.48 12.23 -8.38
C TYR A 219 -5.62 13.56 -9.10
N ASP A 220 -6.06 13.56 -10.35
CA ASP A 220 -6.41 14.76 -11.09
C ASP A 220 -7.83 15.19 -10.74
N VAL A 221 -7.93 16.11 -9.78
CA VAL A 221 -9.19 16.64 -9.25
C VAL A 221 -9.57 17.96 -9.89
N THR A 222 -8.93 18.35 -11.00
CA THR A 222 -9.16 19.64 -11.69
C THR A 222 -10.64 19.85 -11.98
N SER A 223 -11.29 18.89 -12.63
CA SER A 223 -12.71 19.00 -12.99
C SER A 223 -13.65 19.02 -11.77
N LEU A 224 -13.27 18.38 -10.65
CA LEU A 224 -14.05 18.42 -9.41
C LEU A 224 -14.01 19.80 -8.77
N VAL A 225 -12.81 20.38 -8.66
CA VAL A 225 -12.62 21.71 -8.09
C VAL A 225 -13.31 22.76 -8.94
N GLU A 226 -13.26 22.66 -10.27
CA GLU A 226 -13.99 23.55 -11.19
C GLU A 226 -15.51 23.48 -11.00
N LYS A 227 -16.07 22.27 -10.83
CA LYS A 227 -17.50 22.08 -10.54
C LYS A 227 -17.89 22.68 -9.19
N LEU A 228 -17.09 22.47 -8.15
CA LEU A 228 -17.31 23.05 -6.82
C LEU A 228 -17.27 24.59 -6.89
N ASN A 229 -16.29 25.15 -7.60
CA ASN A 229 -16.20 26.60 -7.83
C ASN A 229 -17.43 27.14 -8.56
N ALA A 230 -17.96 26.40 -9.55
CA ALA A 230 -19.15 26.81 -10.30
C ALA A 230 -20.44 26.74 -9.46
N ALA A 231 -20.52 25.79 -8.52
CA ALA A 231 -21.66 25.65 -7.61
C ALA A 231 -21.68 26.77 -6.55
N THR A 232 -20.51 27.12 -6.04
CA THR A 232 -20.31 28.19 -5.05
C THR A 232 -20.32 29.55 -5.76
N LYS A 233 -21.49 29.98 -6.23
CA LYS A 233 -21.73 31.23 -6.98
C LYS A 233 -21.37 32.53 -6.25
N THR A 234 -20.65 32.50 -5.14
CA THR A 234 -20.18 33.72 -4.48
C THR A 234 -18.97 34.27 -5.24
N PRO A 235 -19.10 35.41 -5.94
CA PRO A 235 -17.96 36.08 -6.53
C PRO A 235 -17.07 36.58 -5.40
N VAL A 236 -15.99 35.86 -5.12
CA VAL A 236 -14.95 36.35 -4.22
C VAL A 236 -14.16 37.37 -5.02
N LEU A 237 -14.46 38.65 -4.79
CA LEU A 237 -13.66 39.77 -5.29
C LEU A 237 -12.28 39.69 -4.64
N THR A 238 -11.33 39.01 -5.28
CA THR A 238 -9.92 39.04 -4.88
C THR A 238 -9.36 40.41 -5.24
N LEU A 239 -9.27 41.28 -4.24
CA LEU A 239 -8.85 42.68 -4.38
C LEU A 239 -7.33 42.87 -4.45
N ASP A 240 -6.53 41.81 -4.40
CA ASP A 240 -5.09 41.91 -4.57
C ASP A 240 -4.55 40.67 -5.28
N GLY A 241 -3.67 40.92 -6.25
CA GLY A 241 -3.15 39.92 -7.15
C GLY A 241 -2.45 38.77 -6.43
N PHE A 242 -2.72 37.57 -6.95
CA PHE A 242 -1.83 36.41 -6.92
C PHE A 242 -1.69 35.60 -5.63
N VAL A 243 -2.83 35.27 -5.00
CA VAL A 243 -2.96 33.93 -4.39
C VAL A 243 -4.27 33.33 -4.90
N PRO A 244 -4.25 32.28 -5.75
CA PRO A 244 -5.48 31.57 -6.08
C PRO A 244 -6.10 31.10 -4.76
N ASN A 245 -7.33 31.54 -4.49
CA ASN A 245 -8.06 31.15 -3.30
C ASN A 245 -8.35 29.64 -3.40
N ASP A 246 -7.47 28.84 -2.80
CA ASP A 246 -7.55 27.38 -2.79
C ASP A 246 -8.55 26.87 -1.75
N SER A 247 -9.49 27.73 -1.31
CA SER A 247 -10.52 27.42 -0.30
C SER A 247 -11.31 26.16 -0.65
N ASN A 248 -11.63 25.96 -1.93
CA ASN A 248 -12.41 24.80 -2.36
C ASN A 248 -11.54 23.53 -2.46
N GLY A 249 -10.23 23.67 -2.71
CA GLY A 249 -9.28 22.56 -2.61
C GLY A 249 -9.07 22.13 -1.16
N TRP A 250 -9.04 23.09 -0.24
CA TRP A 250 -9.02 22.82 1.20
C TRP A 250 -10.30 22.10 1.65
N GLN A 251 -11.49 22.59 1.26
CA GLN A 251 -12.77 21.95 1.57
C GLN A 251 -12.86 20.51 1.07
N LEU A 252 -12.37 20.24 -0.15
CA LEU A 252 -12.31 18.88 -0.69
C LEU A 252 -11.40 17.99 0.17
N THR A 253 -10.23 18.50 0.55
CA THR A 253 -9.27 17.76 1.39
C THR A 253 -9.85 17.47 2.77
N GLU A 254 -10.49 18.47 3.39
CA GLU A 254 -11.13 18.34 4.70
C GLU A 254 -12.31 17.36 4.67
N SER A 255 -13.17 17.45 3.64
CA SER A 255 -14.28 16.52 3.49
C SER A 255 -13.80 15.09 3.25
N LEU A 256 -12.75 14.91 2.45
CA LEU A 256 -12.12 13.61 2.25
C LEU A 256 -11.56 13.05 3.57
N GLN A 257 -10.85 13.87 4.35
CA GLN A 257 -10.29 13.47 5.65
C GLN A 257 -11.37 13.07 6.66
N GLN A 258 -12.56 13.69 6.60
CA GLN A 258 -13.69 13.35 7.46
C GLN A 258 -14.44 12.08 7.00
N MET A 259 -14.52 11.86 5.69
CA MET A 259 -15.36 10.79 5.11
C MET A 259 -14.61 9.47 4.91
N VAL A 260 -13.29 9.50 4.78
CA VAL A 260 -12.44 8.32 4.54
C VAL A 260 -11.58 8.09 5.77
N GLU A 261 -11.81 7.04 6.56
CA GLU A 261 -11.01 6.65 7.73
C GLU A 261 -10.42 7.83 8.54
N SER A 262 -11.26 8.54 9.30
CA SER A 262 -10.88 9.78 10.00
C SER A 262 -9.59 9.67 10.81
N ASP A 263 -9.34 8.51 11.40
CA ASP A 263 -8.28 8.28 12.36
C ASP A 263 -6.93 8.00 11.67
N CYS A 264 -6.93 7.78 10.35
CA CYS A 264 -5.71 7.43 9.61
C CYS A 264 -4.88 8.66 9.18
N TRP A 265 -5.45 9.87 9.24
CA TRP A 265 -4.81 11.09 8.71
C TRP A 265 -3.88 11.77 9.73
N VAL A 266 -2.77 12.35 9.26
CA VAL A 266 -1.78 13.07 10.07
C VAL A 266 -2.40 14.17 10.92
N ASN A 267 -3.38 14.92 10.40
CA ASN A 267 -4.08 15.96 11.14
C ASN A 267 -4.90 15.41 12.33
N MET A 268 -5.23 14.12 12.30
CA MET A 268 -5.98 13.39 13.32
C MET A 268 -5.09 12.42 14.13
N GLY A 269 -3.76 12.49 13.94
CA GLY A 269 -2.79 11.65 14.66
C GLY A 269 -2.41 10.34 13.96
N GLY A 270 -2.90 10.09 12.74
CA GLY A 270 -2.54 8.93 11.93
C GLY A 270 -1.29 9.13 11.07
N ALA A 271 -0.98 8.13 10.24
CA ALA A 271 0.22 8.12 9.39
C ALA A 271 0.01 8.64 7.95
N SER A 272 -1.24 8.79 7.52
CA SER A 272 -1.60 9.15 6.14
C SER A 272 -1.55 10.65 5.90
N ASP A 273 -1.02 11.07 4.77
CA ASP A 273 -0.94 12.48 4.37
C ASP A 273 -1.77 12.73 3.12
N CYS A 274 -2.33 13.93 2.98
CA CYS A 274 -3.15 14.33 1.85
C CYS A 274 -2.95 15.82 1.61
N ARG A 275 -2.45 16.17 0.41
CA ARG A 275 -2.12 17.56 0.07
C ARG A 275 -2.60 17.92 -1.33
N MET A 276 -3.12 19.14 -1.46
CA MET A 276 -3.45 19.73 -2.75
C MET A 276 -2.21 20.38 -3.36
N HIS A 277 -1.94 20.06 -4.63
CA HIS A 277 -0.89 20.67 -5.44
C HIS A 277 -1.49 21.34 -6.66
N CYS A 278 -0.95 22.50 -7.00
CA CYS A 278 -1.53 23.42 -7.98
C CYS A 278 -0.47 23.67 -9.06
N LEU A 279 -0.72 23.22 -10.29
CA LEU A 279 0.20 23.38 -11.41
C LEU A 279 -0.51 24.10 -12.56
N GLY A 280 -0.36 25.42 -12.61
CA GLY A 280 -1.13 26.27 -13.52
C GLY A 280 -2.61 26.21 -13.18
N THR A 281 -3.44 25.80 -14.13
CA THR A 281 -4.89 25.60 -13.92
C THR A 281 -5.23 24.22 -13.37
N ARG A 282 -4.28 23.28 -13.37
CA ARG A 282 -4.52 21.90 -12.93
C ARG A 282 -4.39 21.77 -11.42
N ARG A 283 -5.26 20.95 -10.84
CA ARG A 283 -5.33 20.66 -9.41
C ARG A 283 -5.11 19.17 -9.20
N TYR A 284 -4.07 18.84 -8.45
CA TYR A 284 -3.64 17.49 -8.16
C TYR A 284 -3.77 17.22 -6.68
N LEU A 285 -4.51 16.19 -6.30
CA LEU A 285 -4.54 15.71 -4.93
C LEU A 285 -3.48 14.62 -4.77
N VAL A 286 -2.46 14.88 -3.97
CA VAL A 286 -1.40 13.92 -3.67
C VAL A 286 -1.70 13.28 -2.33
N VAL A 287 -1.97 11.98 -2.33
CA VAL A 287 -2.31 11.22 -1.13
C VAL A 287 -1.21 10.21 -0.87
N ARG A 288 -0.74 10.16 0.38
CA ARG A 288 0.17 9.13 0.86
C ARG A 288 -0.55 8.28 1.91
N THR A 289 -0.95 7.05 1.57
CA THR A 289 -1.71 6.19 2.50
C THR A 289 -1.58 4.70 2.16
N ARG A 290 -2.35 3.83 2.84
CA ARG A 290 -2.43 2.39 2.58
C ARG A 290 -3.24 2.13 1.30
N LEU A 291 -3.04 0.96 0.69
CA LEU A 291 -3.75 0.61 -0.55
C LEU A 291 -5.27 0.65 -0.38
N ILE A 292 -5.80 0.10 0.71
CA ILE A 292 -7.24 0.05 0.97
C ILE A 292 -7.84 1.46 1.09
N THR A 293 -7.14 2.37 1.78
CA THR A 293 -7.53 3.77 1.92
C THR A 293 -7.48 4.48 0.57
N HIS A 294 -6.53 4.17 -0.32
CA HIS A 294 -6.55 4.69 -1.70
C HIS A 294 -7.76 4.25 -2.50
N CYS A 295 -8.22 3.00 -2.35
CA CYS A 295 -9.45 2.52 -2.98
C CYS A 295 -10.67 3.28 -2.47
N GLN A 296 -10.75 3.54 -1.16
CA GLN A 296 -11.82 4.34 -0.56
C GLN A 296 -11.79 5.80 -1.05
N VAL A 297 -10.60 6.41 -1.12
CA VAL A 297 -10.41 7.77 -1.69
C VAL A 297 -10.88 7.81 -3.14
N GLN A 298 -10.48 6.84 -3.98
CA GLN A 298 -10.91 6.77 -5.38
C GLN A 298 -12.44 6.68 -5.48
N ALA A 299 -13.06 5.76 -4.74
CA ALA A 299 -14.51 5.59 -4.75
C ALA A 299 -15.26 6.86 -4.29
N TYR A 300 -14.74 7.55 -3.27
CA TYR A 300 -15.27 8.81 -2.79
C TYR A 300 -15.16 9.91 -3.86
N LEU A 301 -13.99 10.08 -4.48
CA LEU A 301 -13.77 11.07 -5.53
C LEU A 301 -14.64 10.78 -6.77
N ASP A 302 -14.79 9.52 -7.16
CA ASP A 302 -15.68 9.09 -8.24
C ASP A 302 -17.16 9.35 -7.91
N SER A 303 -17.54 9.25 -6.63
CA SER A 303 -18.89 9.60 -6.18
C SER A 303 -19.19 11.09 -6.33
N LEU A 304 -18.21 11.96 -6.04
CA LEU A 304 -18.33 13.41 -6.22
C LEU A 304 -18.30 13.82 -7.70
N ALA A 305 -17.69 13.00 -8.57
CA ALA A 305 -17.54 13.32 -9.98
C ALA A 305 -18.79 13.07 -10.82
N ARG A 306 -19.70 12.22 -10.33
CA ARG A 306 -21.00 11.92 -10.95
C ARG A 306 -21.92 13.14 -10.88
#